data_AF-A0A2V6X2G3-F1
#
_entry.id   AF-A0A2V6X2G3-F1
#
_cell.length_a   1.000
_cell.length_b   1.000
_cell.length_c   1.000
_cell.angle_alpha   90.00
_cell.angle_beta   90.00
_cell.angle_gamma   90.00
#
_symmetry.space_group_name_H-M   'P 1'
#
loop_
_entity.id
_entity.type
_entity.pdbx_description
1 polymer ?
#
loop_
_entity_poly.entity_id
_entity_poly.type
_entity_poly.pdbx_seq_one_letter_code
_entity_poly.pdbx_strand_id
1 'polypeptide(L)'
;MKSRVLSFLALVLLAGPAHADTVYTYTGDYFGTYIYNGFPRVSGVYTTADRITGSFTVADGFVAIPQPGGTPLTAGVVAYSFTDGHQTLTEANSTGQFYLTIGYAWSVAIGAAAGGGIQTYLFGDRYDYAYLDANNWGMNGQSIGPADGSHLGTWTVTTVPEPMTLLLVVAGIGGIAAARACLRIRP
;
A
#
# COMPACT_ATOMS: atom_id res chain seq x y z
N MET A 1 -3.27 25.06 42.71
CA MET A 1 -3.62 23.75 42.12
C MET A 1 -4.50 23.83 40.87
N LYS A 2 -5.30 24.90 40.65
CA LYS A 2 -6.27 24.97 39.55
C LYS A 2 -5.68 25.10 38.12
N SER A 3 -4.56 25.81 37.91
CA SER A 3 -4.03 25.98 36.52
C SER A 3 -3.32 24.75 35.95
N ARG A 4 -2.64 23.95 36.80
CA ARG A 4 -1.92 22.74 36.36
C ARG A 4 -2.86 21.62 35.92
N VAL A 5 -4.04 21.52 36.53
CA VAL A 5 -5.07 20.54 36.14
C VAL A 5 -5.73 20.96 34.81
N LEU A 6 -5.96 22.27 34.62
CA LEU A 6 -6.48 22.81 33.35
C LEU A 6 -5.51 22.58 32.17
N SER A 7 -4.22 22.84 32.36
CA SER A 7 -3.20 22.60 31.32
C SER A 7 -3.09 21.11 30.95
N PHE A 8 -3.25 20.22 31.92
CA PHE A 8 -3.21 18.78 31.69
C PHE A 8 -4.43 18.29 30.92
N LEU A 9 -5.63 18.76 31.29
CA LEU A 9 -6.87 18.45 30.59
C LEU A 9 -6.84 18.99 29.15
N ALA A 10 -6.26 20.19 28.94
CA ALA A 10 -6.07 20.75 27.60
C ALA A 10 -5.14 19.89 26.73
N LEU A 11 -4.05 19.35 27.28
CA LEU A 11 -3.12 18.46 26.56
C LEU A 11 -3.76 17.12 26.18
N VAL A 12 -4.62 16.56 27.04
CA VAL A 12 -5.36 15.32 26.75
C VAL A 12 -6.45 15.56 25.70
N LEU A 13 -7.10 16.73 25.70
CA LEU A 13 -8.08 17.12 24.69
C LEU A 13 -7.45 17.49 23.33
N LEU A 14 -6.14 17.81 23.32
CA LEU A 14 -5.35 18.03 22.10
C LEU A 14 -4.80 16.72 21.51
N ALA A 15 -4.87 15.60 22.24
CA ALA A 15 -4.60 14.28 21.68
C ALA A 15 -5.81 13.88 20.82
N GLY A 16 -5.76 14.21 19.53
CA GLY A 16 -6.74 13.76 18.56
C GLY A 16 -6.81 12.23 18.48
N PRO A 17 -7.88 11.67 17.88
CA PRO A 17 -7.96 10.23 17.64
C PRO A 17 -6.75 9.80 16.80
N ALA A 18 -5.98 8.84 17.32
CA ALA A 18 -4.97 8.18 16.54
C ALA A 18 -5.68 7.10 15.72
N HIS A 19 -5.48 7.11 14.41
CA HIS A 19 -6.04 6.12 13.49
C HIS A 19 -4.89 5.27 12.95
N ALA A 20 -5.05 3.95 12.91
CA ALA A 20 -4.06 3.04 12.36
C ALA A 20 -4.20 2.97 10.83
N ASP A 21 -3.15 3.33 10.10
CA ASP A 21 -3.14 3.16 8.65
C ASP A 21 -3.04 1.66 8.31
N THR A 22 -3.91 1.22 7.40
CA THR A 22 -3.80 -0.11 6.79
C THR A 22 -3.16 0.04 5.42
N VAL A 23 -1.96 -0.55 5.29
CA VAL A 23 -1.16 -0.49 4.06
C VAL A 23 -1.08 -1.86 3.45
N TYR A 24 -1.46 -1.95 2.17
CA TYR A 24 -1.30 -3.13 1.34
C TYR A 24 -0.08 -2.94 0.45
N THR A 25 0.86 -3.88 0.50
CA THR A 25 2.10 -3.85 -0.30
C THR A 25 2.11 -5.00 -1.26
N TYR A 26 2.40 -4.71 -2.53
CA TYR A 26 2.56 -5.67 -3.62
C TYR A 26 4.02 -5.85 -3.98
N THR A 27 4.41 -7.11 -4.15
CA THR A 27 5.65 -7.49 -4.84
C THR A 27 5.31 -8.47 -5.95
N GLY A 28 5.39 -8.02 -7.19
CA GLY A 28 5.19 -8.85 -8.38
C GLY A 28 6.37 -9.79 -8.64
N ASP A 29 6.13 -10.78 -9.50
CA ASP A 29 7.20 -11.59 -10.07
C ASP A 29 7.96 -10.82 -11.16
N TYR A 30 9.16 -11.28 -11.48
CA TYR A 30 9.98 -10.74 -12.55
C TYR A 30 9.30 -10.85 -13.92
N PHE A 31 9.55 -9.88 -14.79
CA PHE A 31 9.05 -9.96 -16.17
C PHE A 31 9.65 -11.15 -16.93
N GLY A 32 8.81 -11.79 -17.73
CA GLY A 32 9.09 -13.09 -18.33
C GLY A 32 9.99 -13.03 -19.56
N THR A 33 10.65 -14.15 -19.86
CA THR A 33 11.49 -14.33 -21.07
C THR A 33 10.73 -14.91 -22.28
N TYR A 34 9.49 -15.36 -22.09
CA TYR A 34 8.77 -16.13 -23.11
C TYR A 34 8.22 -15.25 -24.24
N ILE A 35 7.94 -15.85 -25.39
CA ILE A 35 7.32 -15.17 -26.54
C ILE A 35 5.84 -15.59 -26.60
N TYR A 36 4.93 -14.63 -26.71
CA TYR A 36 3.50 -14.88 -26.88
C TYR A 36 3.00 -14.29 -28.19
N ASN A 37 2.36 -15.10 -29.03
CA ASN A 37 1.90 -14.71 -30.37
C ASN A 37 2.97 -13.98 -31.22
N GLY A 38 4.24 -14.37 -31.06
CA GLY A 38 5.36 -13.77 -31.78
C GLY A 38 5.92 -12.48 -31.16
N PHE A 39 5.37 -11.99 -30.04
CA PHE A 39 5.85 -10.80 -29.34
C PHE A 39 6.64 -11.17 -28.08
N PRO A 40 7.83 -10.57 -27.85
CA PRO A 40 8.61 -10.80 -26.64
C PRO A 40 7.92 -10.15 -25.45
N ARG A 41 7.86 -10.81 -24.30
CA ARG A 41 7.25 -10.31 -23.03
C ARG A 41 7.88 -9.04 -22.46
N VAL A 42 8.99 -8.61 -23.02
CA VAL A 42 9.79 -7.47 -22.59
C VAL A 42 10.28 -6.78 -23.85
N SER A 43 10.17 -5.46 -23.89
CA SER A 43 10.56 -4.64 -25.04
C SER A 43 11.07 -3.27 -24.59
N GLY A 44 11.97 -2.70 -25.40
CA GLY A 44 12.52 -1.37 -25.19
C GLY A 44 13.47 -1.32 -24.00
N VAL A 45 13.22 -0.40 -23.07
CA VAL A 45 14.05 -0.18 -21.87
C VAL A 45 13.86 -1.23 -20.77
N TYR A 46 12.78 -2.01 -20.83
CA TYR A 46 12.50 -3.05 -19.84
C TYR A 46 13.43 -4.26 -20.00
N THR A 47 13.64 -4.96 -18.90
CA THR A 47 14.45 -6.18 -18.79
C THR A 47 13.71 -7.24 -17.97
N THR A 48 14.19 -8.48 -18.03
CA THR A 48 13.65 -9.59 -17.21
C THR A 48 14.07 -9.52 -15.74
N ALA A 49 14.86 -8.52 -15.35
CA ALA A 49 15.17 -8.22 -13.96
C ALA A 49 14.18 -7.22 -13.34
N ASP A 50 13.32 -6.61 -14.17
CA ASP A 50 12.30 -5.67 -13.71
C ASP A 50 11.08 -6.41 -13.20
N ARG A 51 10.35 -5.74 -12.29
CA ARG A 51 9.11 -6.23 -11.69
C ARG A 51 8.31 -5.05 -11.16
N ILE A 52 7.00 -5.25 -10.98
CA ILE A 52 6.15 -4.26 -10.34
C ILE A 52 6.23 -4.42 -8.82
N THR A 53 6.44 -3.31 -8.12
CA THR A 53 6.33 -3.21 -6.66
C THR A 53 5.55 -1.96 -6.30
N GLY A 54 4.86 -1.97 -5.17
CA GLY A 54 4.15 -0.79 -4.73
C GLY A 54 3.27 -1.02 -3.54
N SER A 55 2.60 0.03 -3.11
CA SER A 55 1.68 -0.04 -2.00
C SER A 55 0.54 0.95 -2.14
N PHE A 56 -0.55 0.67 -1.46
CA PHE A 56 -1.61 1.66 -1.24
C PHE A 56 -2.11 1.60 0.19
N THR A 57 -2.59 2.75 0.65
CA THR A 57 -3.19 2.93 1.97
C THR A 57 -4.69 3.09 1.81
N VAL A 58 -5.47 2.43 2.66
CA VAL A 58 -6.92 2.60 2.71
C VAL A 58 -7.33 3.56 3.81
N ALA A 59 -8.49 4.20 3.63
CA ALA A 59 -9.09 5.06 4.65
C ALA A 59 -9.36 4.28 5.93
N ASP A 60 -9.34 4.98 7.07
CA ASP A 60 -9.72 4.36 8.34
C ASP A 60 -11.15 3.82 8.31
N GLY A 61 -11.36 2.68 8.96
CA GLY A 61 -12.62 1.97 8.97
C GLY A 61 -13.05 1.42 7.60
N PHE A 62 -12.20 1.48 6.57
CA PHE A 62 -12.51 0.90 5.27
C PHE A 62 -12.67 -0.62 5.38
N VAL A 63 -13.85 -1.11 5.03
CA VAL A 63 -14.14 -2.53 4.94
C VAL A 63 -14.12 -2.94 3.48
N ALA A 64 -13.06 -3.64 3.08
CA ALA A 64 -12.92 -4.15 1.73
C ALA A 64 -13.87 -5.34 1.51
N ILE A 65 -14.95 -5.14 0.74
CA ILE A 65 -15.91 -6.19 0.40
C ILE A 65 -15.67 -6.59 -1.06
N PRO A 66 -15.31 -7.85 -1.36
CA PRO A 66 -15.17 -8.33 -2.73
C PRO A 66 -16.46 -8.08 -3.52
N GLN A 67 -16.36 -7.36 -4.64
CA GLN A 67 -17.52 -7.00 -5.45
C GLN A 67 -17.70 -7.99 -6.61
N PRO A 68 -18.87 -8.65 -6.74
CA PRO A 68 -19.22 -9.38 -7.96
C PRO A 68 -19.24 -8.44 -9.16
N GLY A 69 -18.60 -8.83 -10.26
CA GLY A 69 -18.60 -8.03 -11.50
C GLY A 69 -17.50 -6.95 -11.60
N GLY A 70 -16.57 -6.90 -10.64
CA GLY A 70 -15.34 -6.12 -10.81
C GLY A 70 -15.50 -4.62 -10.64
N THR A 71 -16.42 -4.16 -9.78
CA THR A 71 -16.48 -2.73 -9.41
C THR A 71 -15.23 -2.33 -8.62
N PRO A 72 -14.55 -1.23 -8.97
CA PRO A 72 -13.36 -0.79 -8.25
C PRO A 72 -13.74 -0.26 -6.86
N LEU A 73 -12.90 -0.59 -5.87
CA LEU A 73 -12.92 -0.11 -4.50
C LEU A 73 -12.04 1.14 -4.30
N THR A 74 -11.74 1.87 -5.38
CA THR A 74 -10.85 3.03 -5.39
C THR A 74 -11.23 4.10 -4.36
N ALA A 75 -12.53 4.30 -4.09
CA ALA A 75 -12.99 5.30 -3.12
C ALA A 75 -12.48 5.05 -1.70
N GLY A 76 -12.06 3.82 -1.38
CA GLY A 76 -11.44 3.48 -0.11
C GLY A 76 -9.94 3.71 -0.05
N VAL A 77 -9.28 4.01 -1.17
CA VAL A 77 -7.82 4.21 -1.25
C VAL A 77 -7.51 5.69 -1.09
N VAL A 78 -6.65 6.03 -0.15
CA VAL A 78 -6.30 7.43 0.19
C VAL A 78 -4.94 7.87 -0.34
N ALA A 79 -4.03 6.91 -0.56
CA ALA A 79 -2.70 7.16 -1.12
C ALA A 79 -2.19 5.89 -1.80
N TYR A 80 -1.37 6.03 -2.84
CA TYR A 80 -0.68 4.90 -3.45
C TYR A 80 0.64 5.31 -4.12
N SER A 81 1.54 4.33 -4.23
CA SER A 81 2.79 4.47 -4.97
C SER A 81 3.19 3.13 -5.54
N PHE A 82 3.22 3.03 -6.87
CA PHE A 82 3.65 1.83 -7.60
C PHE A 82 4.78 2.17 -8.57
N THR A 83 5.74 1.27 -8.69
CA THR A 83 6.86 1.40 -9.63
C THR A 83 7.17 0.06 -10.28
N ASP A 84 7.60 0.13 -11.53
CA ASP A 84 8.13 -0.97 -12.34
C ASP A 84 9.66 -0.84 -12.54
N GLY A 85 10.31 0.08 -11.83
CA GLY A 85 11.72 0.44 -12.00
C GLY A 85 11.99 1.58 -13.00
N HIS A 86 11.03 1.90 -13.87
CA HIS A 86 11.18 2.90 -14.94
C HIS A 86 10.24 4.10 -14.78
N GLN A 87 9.09 3.90 -14.17
CA GLN A 87 8.16 4.95 -13.76
C GLN A 87 7.70 4.74 -12.32
N THR A 88 7.21 5.81 -11.69
CA THR A 88 6.54 5.76 -10.39
C THR A 88 5.21 6.48 -10.48
N LEU A 89 4.13 5.74 -10.24
CA LEU A 89 2.76 6.18 -10.34
C LEU A 89 2.17 6.36 -8.95
N THR A 90 1.66 7.57 -8.70
CA THR A 90 1.10 8.03 -7.43
C THR A 90 -0.23 8.73 -7.68
N GLU A 91 -1.01 8.99 -6.63
CA GLU A 91 -2.25 9.77 -6.76
C GLU A 91 -2.04 11.18 -7.33
N ALA A 92 -0.81 11.72 -7.25
CA ALA A 92 -0.49 13.05 -7.75
C ALA A 92 -0.28 13.10 -9.27
N ASN A 93 0.06 11.98 -9.92
CA ASN A 93 0.45 11.95 -11.33
C ASN A 93 -0.29 10.89 -12.17
N SER A 94 -1.22 10.14 -11.58
CA SER A 94 -1.90 9.04 -12.23
C SER A 94 -3.31 8.80 -11.68
N THR A 95 -4.07 7.95 -12.37
CA THR A 95 -5.40 7.49 -11.94
C THR A 95 -5.37 6.00 -11.72
N GLY A 96 -5.61 5.56 -10.47
CA GLY A 96 -5.61 4.17 -10.07
C GLY A 96 -7.02 3.58 -9.90
N GLN A 97 -7.19 2.34 -10.31
CA GLN A 97 -8.35 1.50 -10.05
C GLN A 97 -7.93 0.27 -9.25
N PHE A 98 -8.60 0.04 -8.12
CA PHE A 98 -8.23 -1.00 -7.15
C PHE A 98 -9.38 -1.98 -7.01
N TYR A 99 -9.12 -3.26 -7.20
CA TYR A 99 -10.14 -4.31 -7.21
C TYR A 99 -9.80 -5.38 -6.19
N LEU A 100 -10.79 -5.79 -5.40
CA LEU A 100 -10.66 -6.95 -4.54
C LEU A 100 -11.40 -8.13 -5.17
N THR A 101 -10.66 -9.17 -5.53
CA THR A 101 -11.21 -10.36 -6.19
C THR A 101 -11.70 -11.41 -5.19
N ILE A 102 -12.50 -12.36 -5.67
CA ILE A 102 -12.90 -13.56 -4.90
C ILE A 102 -11.62 -14.34 -4.56
N GLY A 103 -11.37 -14.54 -3.25
CA GLY A 103 -10.07 -15.03 -2.75
C GLY A 103 -9.23 -13.97 -2.03
N TYR A 104 -9.75 -12.73 -1.89
CA TYR A 104 -9.14 -11.62 -1.14
C TYR A 104 -7.79 -11.13 -1.69
N ALA A 105 -7.57 -11.32 -2.99
CA ALA A 105 -6.41 -10.82 -3.71
C ALA A 105 -6.73 -9.47 -4.37
N TRP A 106 -5.84 -8.50 -4.18
CA TRP A 106 -5.94 -7.19 -4.81
C TRP A 106 -5.39 -7.21 -6.25
N SER A 107 -6.12 -6.59 -7.17
CA SER A 107 -5.63 -6.25 -8.50
C SER A 107 -5.66 -4.73 -8.64
N VAL A 108 -4.68 -4.17 -9.32
CA VAL A 108 -4.53 -2.72 -9.49
C VAL A 108 -4.33 -2.41 -10.96
N ALA A 109 -4.99 -1.37 -11.46
CA ALA A 109 -4.76 -0.81 -12.79
C ALA A 109 -4.53 0.70 -12.65
N ILE A 110 -3.36 1.19 -13.05
CA ILE A 110 -2.96 2.58 -12.88
C ILE A 110 -2.52 3.13 -14.23
N GLY A 111 -3.16 4.21 -14.68
CA GLY A 111 -2.80 4.91 -15.90
C GLY A 111 -2.16 6.27 -15.58
N ALA A 112 -1.00 6.54 -16.18
CA ALA A 112 -0.36 7.85 -16.07
C ALA A 112 -1.00 8.85 -17.03
N ALA A 113 -1.13 10.11 -16.61
CA ALA A 113 -1.72 11.16 -17.44
C ALA A 113 -0.90 11.45 -18.72
N ALA A 114 0.42 11.23 -18.66
CA ALA A 114 1.35 11.47 -19.77
C ALA A 114 1.49 10.27 -20.73
N GLY A 115 0.73 9.19 -20.52
CA GLY A 115 0.93 7.90 -21.17
C GLY A 115 1.74 6.93 -20.29
N GLY A 116 1.57 5.63 -20.55
CA GLY A 116 2.11 4.56 -19.70
C GLY A 116 1.11 4.06 -18.66
N GLY A 117 1.46 2.96 -18.00
CA GLY A 117 0.63 2.37 -16.97
C GLY A 117 1.22 1.12 -16.33
N ILE A 118 0.63 0.76 -15.19
CA ILE A 118 0.94 -0.44 -14.40
C ILE A 118 -0.36 -1.18 -14.16
N GLN A 119 -0.37 -2.47 -14.42
CA GLN A 119 -1.47 -3.36 -14.10
C GLN A 119 -0.95 -4.60 -13.38
N THR A 120 -1.65 -4.98 -12.32
CA THR A 120 -1.42 -6.24 -11.59
C THR A 120 -2.68 -7.07 -11.68
N TYR A 121 -2.53 -8.37 -11.93
CA TYR A 121 -3.68 -9.26 -12.07
C TYR A 121 -3.38 -10.63 -11.49
N LEU A 122 -4.01 -10.92 -10.34
CA LEU A 122 -3.75 -12.16 -9.62
C LEU A 122 -4.64 -13.33 -10.04
N PHE A 123 -5.74 -13.09 -10.76
CA PHE A 123 -6.63 -14.18 -11.11
C PHE A 123 -6.02 -15.04 -12.23
N GLY A 124 -5.42 -16.15 -11.81
CA GLY A 124 -4.90 -17.19 -12.68
C GLY A 124 -3.62 -16.80 -13.44
N ASP A 125 -2.66 -16.15 -12.76
CA ASP A 125 -1.35 -15.78 -13.31
C ASP A 125 -1.42 -14.92 -14.58
N ARG A 126 -2.53 -14.19 -14.73
CA ARG A 126 -2.84 -13.40 -15.91
C ARG A 126 -2.12 -12.06 -15.89
N TYR A 127 -0.80 -12.10 -15.95
CA TYR A 127 0.09 -11.01 -16.32
C TYR A 127 -0.02 -9.73 -15.47
N ASP A 128 1.01 -9.48 -14.66
CA ASP A 128 1.39 -8.11 -14.38
C ASP A 128 1.97 -7.49 -15.64
N TYR A 129 1.58 -6.25 -15.92
CA TYR A 129 1.92 -5.53 -17.13
C TYR A 129 2.33 -4.11 -16.80
N ALA A 130 3.47 -3.67 -17.32
CA ALA A 130 3.98 -2.33 -17.19
C ALA A 130 4.41 -1.78 -18.54
N TYR A 131 4.15 -0.50 -18.80
CA TYR A 131 4.53 0.14 -20.06
C TYR A 131 4.72 1.63 -19.89
N LEU A 132 5.65 2.20 -20.67
CA LEU A 132 5.83 3.65 -20.82
C LEU A 132 5.12 4.15 -22.09
N ASP A 133 5.16 3.33 -23.14
CA ASP A 133 4.58 3.61 -24.46
C ASP A 133 4.40 2.30 -25.26
N ALA A 134 4.09 2.39 -26.56
CA ALA A 134 3.86 1.24 -27.42
C ALA A 134 5.10 0.34 -27.66
N ASN A 135 6.31 0.87 -27.48
CA ASN A 135 7.58 0.18 -27.72
C ASN A 135 8.31 -0.24 -26.43
N ASN A 136 7.94 0.36 -25.31
CA ASN A 136 8.58 0.17 -24.00
C ASN A 136 7.58 -0.47 -23.04
N TRP A 137 7.71 -1.79 -22.84
CA TRP A 137 6.83 -2.55 -21.95
C TRP A 137 7.49 -3.81 -21.39
N GLY A 138 7.01 -4.27 -20.24
CA GLY A 138 7.41 -5.50 -19.58
C GLY A 138 6.20 -6.19 -18.96
N MET A 139 6.17 -7.52 -19.03
CA MET A 139 5.09 -8.29 -18.43
C MET A 139 5.57 -9.66 -17.94
N ASN A 140 4.97 -10.13 -16.84
CA ASN A 140 5.16 -11.49 -16.35
C ASN A 140 3.95 -12.37 -16.73
N GLY A 141 3.88 -13.59 -16.18
CA GLY A 141 2.72 -14.48 -16.22
C GLY A 141 2.67 -15.49 -17.37
N GLN A 142 1.74 -16.44 -17.26
CA GLN A 142 1.69 -17.63 -18.11
C GLN A 142 0.77 -17.42 -19.32
N SER A 143 1.30 -17.70 -20.51
CA SER A 143 0.56 -17.48 -21.77
C SER A 143 0.02 -18.71 -22.45
N ILE A 144 0.45 -19.89 -22.00
CA ILE A 144 0.11 -21.17 -22.60
C ILE A 144 -0.25 -22.13 -21.47
N GLY A 145 -1.52 -22.54 -21.43
CA GLY A 145 -2.02 -23.51 -20.47
C GLY A 145 -2.93 -22.92 -19.40
N PRO A 146 -3.52 -23.79 -18.55
CA PRO A 146 -4.26 -23.35 -17.39
C PRO A 146 -3.34 -22.60 -16.45
N ALA A 147 -3.85 -21.56 -15.80
CA ALA A 147 -3.17 -20.85 -14.73
C ALA A 147 -2.59 -21.84 -13.71
N ASP A 148 -1.28 -21.79 -13.48
CA ASP A 148 -0.57 -22.74 -12.61
C ASP A 148 -0.08 -22.14 -11.28
N GLY A 149 -0.17 -20.82 -11.09
CA GLY A 149 0.22 -20.15 -9.84
C GLY A 149 1.71 -19.80 -9.77
N SER A 150 2.51 -20.11 -10.80
CA SER A 150 3.97 -19.95 -10.80
C SER A 150 4.46 -18.50 -10.86
N HIS A 151 3.63 -17.56 -11.31
CA HIS A 151 4.02 -16.17 -11.55
C HIS A 151 3.17 -15.16 -10.76
N LEU A 152 2.56 -15.61 -9.66
CA LEU A 152 1.78 -14.75 -8.79
C LEU A 152 2.68 -13.78 -8.01
N GLY A 153 2.35 -12.49 -8.07
CA GLY A 153 2.84 -11.55 -7.08
C GLY A 153 2.26 -11.82 -5.69
N THR A 154 2.90 -11.26 -4.68
CA THR A 154 2.52 -11.41 -3.27
C THR A 154 2.01 -10.09 -2.72
N TRP A 155 0.88 -10.14 -2.01
CA TRP A 155 0.40 -9.05 -1.16
C TRP A 155 0.73 -9.31 0.29
N THR A 156 1.27 -8.29 0.95
CA THR A 156 1.39 -8.25 2.41
C THR A 156 0.57 -7.10 2.95
N VAL A 157 -0.07 -7.30 4.10
CA VAL A 157 -0.80 -6.26 4.83
C VAL A 157 -0.03 -5.91 6.08
N THR A 158 0.13 -4.60 6.31
CA THR A 158 0.67 -4.06 7.55
C THR A 158 -0.31 -3.06 8.10
N THR A 159 -0.71 -3.25 9.34
CA THR A 159 -1.35 -2.20 10.13
C THR A 159 -0.26 -1.51 10.92
N VAL A 160 -0.16 -0.19 10.81
CA VAL A 160 0.74 0.59 11.67
C VAL A 160 0.01 0.77 13.00
N PRO A 161 0.44 0.10 14.09
CA PRO A 161 -0.20 0.29 15.37
C PRO A 161 -0.03 1.73 15.78
N GLU A 162 -1.08 2.33 16.34
CA GLU A 162 -1.00 3.68 16.89
C GLU A 162 0.25 3.79 17.77
N PRO A 163 1.02 4.90 17.70
CA PRO A 163 1.97 5.16 18.77
C PRO A 163 1.18 5.08 20.07
N MET A 164 1.73 4.43 21.09
CA MET A 164 1.05 4.22 22.38
C MET A 164 0.88 5.57 23.10
N THR A 165 0.13 6.51 22.54
CA THR A 165 -0.04 7.88 23.00
C THR A 165 -0.59 7.88 24.40
N LEU A 166 -1.49 6.92 24.71
CA LEU A 166 -1.99 6.69 26.06
C LEU A 166 -0.90 6.17 27.00
N LEU A 167 -0.03 5.25 26.57
CA LEU A 167 1.08 4.75 27.40
C LEU A 167 2.15 5.83 27.62
N LEU A 168 2.44 6.66 26.61
CA LEU A 168 3.33 7.82 26.70
C LEU A 168 2.76 8.88 27.63
N VAL A 169 1.45 9.12 27.59
CA VAL A 169 0.75 10.00 28.54
C VAL A 169 0.81 9.39 29.96
N VAL A 170 0.53 8.11 30.13
CA VAL A 170 0.60 7.42 31.43
C VAL A 170 2.03 7.40 31.98
N ALA A 171 3.03 7.10 31.15
CA ALA A 171 4.44 7.12 31.51
C ALA A 171 4.90 8.55 31.86
N GLY A 172 4.43 9.55 31.11
CA GLY A 172 4.67 10.97 31.40
C GLY A 172 4.06 11.40 32.75
N ILE A 173 2.82 10.98 33.04
CA ILE A 173 2.17 11.22 34.35
C ILE A 173 2.96 10.53 35.47
N GLY A 174 3.32 9.27 35.27
CA GLY A 174 4.09 8.47 36.22
C GLY A 174 5.45 9.10 36.54
N GLY A 175 6.17 9.55 35.50
CA GLY A 175 7.44 10.26 35.64
C GLY A 175 7.32 11.57 36.43
N ILE A 176 6.27 12.37 36.17
CA ILE A 176 6.02 13.61 36.92
C ILE A 176 5.68 13.33 38.39
N ALA A 177 4.90 12.29 38.67
CA ALA A 177 4.57 11.88 40.04
C ALA A 177 5.82 11.41 40.80
N ALA A 178 6.67 10.59 40.18
CA ALA A 178 7.92 10.12 40.74
C ALA A 178 8.93 11.25 41.01
N ALA A 179 9.07 12.20 40.07
CA ALA A 179 9.92 13.38 40.23
C ALA A 179 9.47 14.27 41.40
N ARG A 180 8.15 14.45 41.57
CA ARG A 180 7.58 15.17 42.72
C ARG A 180 7.80 14.48 44.06
N ALA A 181 7.75 13.15 44.08
CA ALA A 181 8.05 12.39 45.29
C ALA A 181 9.52 12.55 45.70
N CYS A 182 10.45 12.48 44.74
CA CYS A 182 11.88 12.69 45.01
C CYS A 182 12.22 14.10 45.51
N LEU A 183 11.58 15.14 44.96
CA LEU A 183 11.79 16.54 45.39
C LEU A 183 11.24 16.85 46.79
N ARG A 184 10.29 16.05 47.31
CA ARG A 184 9.77 16.18 48.68
C ARG A 184 10.62 15.48 49.73
N ILE A 185 11.53 14.61 49.33
CA ILE A 185 12.36 13.79 50.23
C ILE A 185 13.73 14.44 50.48
N ARG A 186 14.10 15.50 49.75
CA ARG A 186 15.32 16.26 50.04
C ARG A 186 15.04 17.32 51.12
N PRO A 187 15.66 17.23 52.31
CA PRO A 187 15.56 18.23 53.36
C PRO A 187 16.24 19.56 52.98
#